data_AF-A0ABD4Z8D4-F1
#
_entry.id   AF-A0ABD4Z8D4-F1
#
_cell.length_a   1.000
_cell.length_b   1.000
_cell.length_c   1.000
_cell.angle_alpha   90.00
_cell.angle_beta   90.00
_cell.angle_gamma   90.00
#
_symmetry.space_group_name_H-M   'P 1'
#
loop_
_entity.id
_entity.type
_entity.pdbx_description
1 polymer ?
#
loop_
_entity_poly.entity_id
_entity_poly.type
_entity_poly.pdbx_seq_one_letter_code
_entity_poly.pdbx_strand_id
1 'polypeptide(L)'
;MSSRGRKQASLPKGSKKTGSREISLLDLPRYRGYLFAWFSEIAIKLCSGKDLSDLNSDTVKNILIDVANCVKNEIEKSSKKGVEICKLVPVPRTGNDPGPDEMNLCYAQKTLFDVSMGAKSRSTPIPQAFSLEFAEYTRASMGPGKAKREIFVIDEGVLALALIGAYLSRSYAVDDEYGYIFIDIVPYTLALDSVKKANLMSKAIVQSVKGNDGSINVMILGISAAIVLAIGKFMRDIVRSDGHIVASFLRTTRTRNRILIKGYDTVDLIQLAKIVGRGGIAKAVYSMIRKYPLEKYNSLRRFIEVTALNLIKFQTLRKPQYIYEILRFLTSDELNNEGREWYVKKDKELSWVEIREMFSRLENLIA
;
A
#
# COMPACT_ATOMS: atom_id res chain seq x y z
N MET A 1 7.36 -30.93 -42.11
CA MET A 1 8.26 -29.90 -42.64
C MET A 1 7.44 -28.80 -43.32
N SER A 2 7.98 -27.58 -43.27
CA SER A 2 7.58 -26.33 -43.93
C SER A 2 6.68 -25.37 -43.13
N SER A 3 7.38 -24.33 -42.67
CA SER A 3 7.01 -23.15 -41.93
C SER A 3 6.14 -22.20 -42.75
N ARG A 4 4.94 -21.89 -42.27
CA ARG A 4 4.25 -20.66 -42.66
C ARG A 4 4.84 -19.51 -41.86
N GLY A 5 5.74 -18.78 -42.51
CA GLY A 5 6.33 -17.54 -42.00
C GLY A 5 5.23 -16.54 -41.63
N ARG A 6 5.20 -16.17 -40.35
CA ARG A 6 4.57 -14.93 -39.91
C ARG A 6 5.32 -13.78 -40.57
N LYS A 7 4.68 -13.11 -41.53
CA LYS A 7 5.13 -11.80 -42.01
C LYS A 7 5.27 -10.89 -40.79
N GLN A 8 6.51 -10.48 -40.49
CA GLN A 8 6.75 -9.32 -39.64
C GLN A 8 6.00 -8.15 -40.27
N ALA A 9 5.11 -7.52 -39.51
CA ALA A 9 4.52 -6.26 -39.91
C ALA A 9 5.66 -5.24 -40.04
N SER A 10 6.07 -4.95 -41.27
CA SER A 10 6.96 -3.84 -41.56
C SER A 10 6.25 -2.56 -41.15
N LEU A 11 6.87 -1.82 -40.23
CA LEU A 11 6.45 -0.46 -39.90
C LEU A 11 6.47 0.38 -41.19
N PRO A 12 5.44 1.22 -41.44
CA PRO A 12 5.42 2.06 -42.61
C PRO A 12 6.59 3.04 -42.55
N LYS A 13 7.52 2.94 -43.50
CA LYS A 13 8.50 3.99 -43.77
C LYS A 13 7.72 5.23 -44.21
N GLY A 14 7.80 6.29 -43.42
CA GLY A 14 7.23 7.59 -43.76
C GLY A 14 5.90 7.89 -43.06
N SER A 15 5.91 8.01 -41.73
CA SER A 15 4.89 8.83 -41.06
C SER A 15 5.53 9.66 -39.95
N LYS A 16 5.17 10.94 -39.95
CA LYS A 16 5.65 12.03 -39.09
C LYS A 16 5.75 11.61 -37.62
N LYS A 17 6.81 12.07 -36.93
CA LYS A 17 7.04 11.99 -35.47
C LYS A 17 5.72 11.81 -34.71
N THR A 18 5.36 10.59 -34.34
CA THR A 18 4.33 10.36 -33.33
C THR A 18 4.92 10.84 -32.01
N GLY A 19 4.51 12.03 -31.59
CA GLY A 19 5.05 12.74 -30.43
C GLY A 19 4.88 11.94 -29.15
N SER A 20 5.97 11.31 -28.70
CA SER A 20 6.11 10.85 -27.33
C SER A 20 5.99 12.06 -26.41
N ARG A 21 5.02 12.07 -25.49
CA ARG A 21 4.92 13.09 -24.46
C ARG A 21 5.89 12.72 -23.34
N GLU A 22 6.82 13.61 -23.08
CA GLU A 22 7.72 13.52 -21.93
C GLU A 22 6.97 13.99 -20.68
N ILE A 23 7.02 13.18 -19.63
CA ILE A 23 6.42 13.48 -18.33
C ILE A 23 7.55 13.84 -17.38
N SER A 24 7.61 15.13 -17.01
CA SER A 24 8.53 15.65 -16.01
C SER A 24 7.95 15.53 -14.59
N LEU A 25 8.79 15.78 -13.58
CA LEU A 25 8.36 15.88 -12.18
C LEU A 25 7.22 16.89 -11.98
N LEU A 26 7.28 18.05 -12.64
CA LEU A 26 6.27 19.12 -12.51
C LEU A 26 4.93 18.75 -13.15
N ASP A 27 4.92 17.78 -14.07
CA ASP A 27 3.70 17.32 -14.72
C ASP A 27 2.97 16.22 -13.93
N LEU A 28 3.62 15.60 -12.93
CA LEU A 28 3.06 14.48 -12.15
C LEU A 28 1.61 14.69 -11.65
N PRO A 29 1.20 15.87 -11.14
CA PRO A 29 -0.17 16.08 -10.67
C PRO A 29 -1.24 15.81 -11.74
N ARG A 30 -0.91 16.04 -13.03
CA ARG A 30 -1.81 15.81 -14.16
C ARG A 30 -2.03 14.33 -14.46
N TYR A 31 -1.17 13.47 -13.91
CA TYR A 31 -1.15 12.03 -14.17
C TYR A 31 -1.50 11.20 -12.93
N ARG A 32 -2.18 11.75 -11.91
CA ARG A 32 -2.62 11.01 -10.70
C ARG A 32 -3.35 9.69 -10.95
N GLY A 33 -3.98 9.52 -12.13
CA GLY A 33 -4.59 8.26 -12.53
C GLY A 33 -3.63 7.15 -12.96
N TYR A 34 -2.31 7.41 -12.95
CA TYR A 34 -1.27 6.48 -13.40
C TYR A 34 -0.49 5.85 -12.25
N LEU A 35 -0.09 4.58 -12.41
CA LEU A 35 0.64 3.82 -11.39
C LEU A 35 1.96 4.50 -11.01
N PHE A 36 2.74 4.99 -11.99
CA PHE A 36 3.96 5.73 -11.67
C PHE A 36 3.65 6.94 -10.78
N ALA A 37 2.59 7.70 -11.07
CA ALA A 37 2.22 8.88 -10.28
C ALA A 37 1.68 8.50 -8.91
N TRP A 38 0.88 7.44 -8.80
CA TRP A 38 0.41 6.90 -7.52
C TRP A 38 1.58 6.50 -6.62
N PHE A 39 2.56 5.79 -7.16
CA PHE A 39 3.78 5.48 -6.41
C PHE A 39 4.59 6.73 -6.08
N SER A 40 4.79 7.66 -7.02
CA SER A 40 5.50 8.91 -6.75
C SER A 40 4.83 9.71 -5.62
N GLU A 41 3.50 9.77 -5.59
CA GLU A 41 2.72 10.43 -4.53
C GLU A 41 2.99 9.79 -3.16
N ILE A 42 3.04 8.46 -3.09
CA ILE A 42 3.38 7.74 -1.85
C ILE A 42 4.77 8.10 -1.36
N ALA A 43 5.76 8.15 -2.26
CA ALA A 43 7.12 8.53 -1.90
C ALA A 43 7.17 9.94 -1.31
N ILE A 44 6.53 10.90 -1.99
CA ILE A 44 6.50 12.30 -1.56
C ILE A 44 5.75 12.44 -0.23
N LYS A 45 4.54 11.87 -0.10
CA LYS A 45 3.73 11.94 1.12
C LYS A 45 4.44 11.30 2.31
N LEU A 46 4.96 10.09 2.15
CA LEU A 46 5.58 9.38 3.27
C LEU A 46 6.95 9.92 3.65
N CYS A 47 7.71 10.53 2.74
CA CYS A 47 9.05 11.01 3.09
C CYS A 47 9.10 12.50 3.43
N SER A 48 8.31 13.34 2.76
CA SER A 48 8.33 14.80 2.92
C SER A 48 7.07 15.38 3.58
N GLY A 49 5.99 14.61 3.70
CA GLY A 49 4.70 15.11 4.20
C GLY A 49 4.01 16.10 3.26
N LYS A 50 4.42 16.13 1.99
CA LYS A 50 3.87 16.95 0.90
C LYS A 50 2.98 16.12 -0.02
N ASP A 51 2.17 16.79 -0.84
CA ASP A 51 1.39 16.19 -1.92
C ASP A 51 2.07 16.44 -3.28
N LEU A 52 1.65 15.72 -4.33
CA LEU A 52 1.99 16.07 -5.70
C LEU A 52 1.60 17.52 -6.04
N SER A 53 0.51 18.05 -5.49
CA SER A 53 0.11 19.45 -5.67
C SER A 53 1.16 20.45 -5.19
N ASP A 54 2.06 20.05 -4.29
CA ASP A 54 3.12 20.91 -3.76
C ASP A 54 4.35 20.94 -4.68
N LEU A 55 4.39 20.15 -5.76
CA LEU A 55 5.48 20.16 -6.73
C LEU A 55 5.41 21.42 -7.59
N ASN A 56 6.31 22.35 -7.31
CA ASN A 56 6.56 23.53 -8.12
C ASN A 56 8.07 23.77 -8.25
N SER A 57 8.48 24.76 -9.05
CA SER A 57 9.89 25.07 -9.31
C SER A 57 10.71 25.31 -8.05
N ASP A 58 10.09 25.87 -7.02
CA ASP A 58 10.77 26.38 -5.84
C ASP A 58 10.92 25.30 -4.76
N THR A 59 9.97 24.35 -4.73
CA THR A 59 9.90 23.30 -3.70
C THR A 59 10.43 21.94 -4.18
N VAL A 60 10.42 21.66 -5.49
CA VAL A 60 10.71 20.32 -6.03
C VAL A 60 12.07 19.82 -5.56
N LYS A 61 13.10 20.67 -5.58
CA LYS A 61 14.45 20.30 -5.13
C LYS A 61 14.46 19.81 -3.69
N ASN A 62 13.81 20.53 -2.79
CA ASN A 62 13.76 20.17 -1.37
C ASN A 62 12.99 18.87 -1.16
N ILE A 63 11.86 18.69 -1.87
CA ILE A 63 11.08 17.45 -1.83
C ILE A 63 11.92 16.25 -2.28
N LEU A 64 12.68 16.38 -3.37
CA LEU A 64 13.55 15.29 -3.85
C LEU A 64 14.64 14.93 -2.85
N ILE A 65 15.25 15.94 -2.21
CA ILE A 65 16.28 15.74 -1.17
C ILE A 65 15.68 15.01 0.03
N ASP A 66 14.50 15.42 0.49
CA ASP A 66 13.80 14.78 1.61
C ASP A 66 13.49 13.31 1.32
N VAL A 67 13.00 13.01 0.11
CA VAL A 67 12.72 11.63 -0.33
C VAL A 67 14.01 10.81 -0.44
N ALA A 68 15.09 11.37 -1.00
CA ALA A 68 16.37 10.68 -1.11
C ALA A 68 16.96 10.36 0.28
N ASN A 69 16.90 11.31 1.22
CA ASN A 69 17.40 11.13 2.59
C ASN A 69 16.57 10.14 3.40
N CYS A 70 15.24 10.18 3.24
CA CYS A 70 14.30 9.23 3.84
C CYS A 70 14.70 7.78 3.51
N VAL A 71 15.01 7.49 2.25
CA VAL A 71 15.39 6.16 1.79
C VAL A 71 16.83 5.81 2.17
N LYS A 72 17.77 6.77 2.07
CA LYS A 72 19.16 6.58 2.52
C LYS A 72 19.21 6.07 3.96
N ASN A 73 18.43 6.66 4.86
CA ASN A 73 18.36 6.23 6.26
C ASN A 73 17.86 4.78 6.41
N GLU A 74 16.90 4.35 5.59
CA GLU A 74 16.41 2.96 5.59
C GLU A 74 17.44 1.97 5.02
N ILE A 75 18.20 2.37 3.99
CA ILE A 75 19.33 1.62 3.45
C ILE A 75 20.38 1.41 4.53
N GLU A 76 20.83 2.48 5.18
CA GLU A 76 21.85 2.41 6.23
C GLU A 76 21.42 1.54 7.42
N LYS A 77 20.17 1.69 7.88
CA LYS A 77 19.62 0.85 8.95
C LYS A 77 19.56 -0.63 8.56
N SER A 78 19.25 -0.93 7.31
CA SER A 78 19.15 -2.32 6.83
C SER A 78 20.52 -2.95 6.61
N SER A 79 21.49 -2.20 6.07
CA SER A 79 22.88 -2.64 5.92
C SER A 79 23.52 -2.97 7.27
N LYS A 80 23.24 -2.17 8.32
CA LYS A 80 23.68 -2.48 9.70
C LYS A 80 23.12 -3.80 10.25
N LYS A 81 22.01 -4.29 9.69
CA LYS A 81 21.39 -5.58 10.03
C LYS A 81 21.80 -6.70 9.06
N GLY A 82 22.74 -6.45 8.15
CA GLY A 82 23.16 -7.41 7.13
C GLY A 82 22.14 -7.66 6.02
N VAL A 83 21.14 -6.79 5.85
CA VAL A 83 20.10 -6.95 4.81
C VAL A 83 20.44 -6.08 3.60
N GLU A 84 20.66 -6.72 2.46
CA GLU A 84 21.06 -6.04 1.22
C GLU A 84 19.85 -5.50 0.45
N ILE A 85 19.27 -4.39 0.92
CA ILE A 85 18.08 -3.81 0.28
C ILE A 85 18.38 -3.11 -1.07
N CYS A 86 19.65 -2.83 -1.37
CA CYS A 86 20.05 -2.26 -2.67
C CYS A 86 19.78 -3.21 -3.85
N LYS A 87 19.68 -4.53 -3.62
CA LYS A 87 19.34 -5.50 -4.68
C LYS A 87 17.83 -5.69 -4.84
N LEU A 88 17.02 -5.09 -3.97
CA LEU A 88 15.59 -5.28 -3.98
C LEU A 88 14.95 -4.45 -5.10
N VAL A 89 14.33 -5.14 -6.04
CA VAL A 89 13.43 -4.54 -7.01
C VAL A 89 12.01 -4.54 -6.41
N PRO A 90 11.37 -3.37 -6.21
CA PRO A 90 10.10 -3.27 -5.50
C PRO A 90 8.87 -3.61 -6.37
N VAL A 91 9.07 -3.84 -7.67
CA VAL A 91 8.03 -4.10 -8.65
C VAL A 91 8.26 -5.42 -9.40
N PRO A 92 7.19 -6.08 -9.89
CA PRO A 92 7.35 -7.18 -10.84
C PRO A 92 8.05 -6.67 -12.10
N ARG A 93 8.96 -7.45 -12.67
CA ARG A 93 9.67 -7.11 -13.91
C ARG A 93 9.32 -8.06 -15.04
N THR A 94 9.26 -7.52 -16.24
CA THR A 94 9.19 -8.22 -17.51
C THR A 94 10.54 -8.15 -18.23
N GLY A 95 10.72 -8.93 -19.30
CA GLY A 95 11.92 -8.87 -20.13
C GLY A 95 12.11 -7.56 -20.91
N ASN A 96 11.08 -6.69 -20.95
CA ASN A 96 11.12 -5.38 -21.61
C ASN A 96 11.46 -4.24 -20.65
N ASP A 97 11.60 -4.53 -19.35
CA ASP A 97 11.94 -3.53 -18.34
C ASP A 97 13.46 -3.30 -18.26
N PRO A 98 13.92 -2.09 -17.82
CA PRO A 98 15.33 -1.78 -17.58
C PRO A 98 16.04 -2.82 -16.69
N GLY A 99 17.37 -2.83 -16.62
CA GLY A 99 18.12 -3.83 -15.83
C GLY A 99 17.84 -3.78 -14.31
N PRO A 100 18.13 -4.83 -13.52
CA PRO A 100 17.94 -4.80 -12.06
C PRO A 100 18.74 -3.66 -11.40
N ASP A 101 19.88 -3.31 -11.99
CA ASP A 101 20.75 -2.22 -11.53
C ASP A 101 20.11 -0.83 -11.73
N GLU A 102 19.11 -0.71 -12.60
CA GLU A 102 18.40 0.53 -12.94
C GLU A 102 16.98 0.58 -12.33
N MET A 103 16.55 -0.49 -11.66
CA MET A 103 15.22 -0.61 -11.06
C MET A 103 15.26 -0.95 -9.57
N ASN A 104 16.36 -0.64 -8.92
CA ASN A 104 16.52 -0.87 -7.49
C ASN A 104 16.50 0.42 -6.68
N LEU A 105 16.42 0.25 -5.36
CA LEU A 105 16.28 1.36 -4.42
C LEU A 105 17.50 2.29 -4.38
N CYS A 106 18.71 1.77 -4.59
CA CYS A 106 19.94 2.54 -4.50
C CYS A 106 20.20 3.36 -5.77
N TYR A 107 19.84 2.82 -6.94
CA TYR A 107 19.71 3.61 -8.16
C TYR A 107 18.71 4.75 -7.96
N ALA A 108 17.49 4.45 -7.49
CA ALA A 108 16.47 5.47 -7.28
C ALA A 108 16.93 6.58 -6.31
N GLN A 109 17.53 6.22 -5.17
CA GLN A 109 18.05 7.18 -4.20
C GLN A 109 19.14 8.08 -4.80
N LYS A 110 20.10 7.50 -5.52
CA LYS A 110 21.18 8.26 -6.17
C LYS A 110 20.62 9.19 -7.26
N THR A 111 19.75 8.67 -8.12
CA THR A 111 19.11 9.44 -9.18
C THR A 111 18.36 10.65 -8.64
N LEU A 112 17.57 10.50 -7.56
CA LEU A 112 16.90 11.66 -6.94
C LEU A 112 17.88 12.70 -6.40
N PHE A 113 18.97 12.26 -5.78
CA PHE A 113 19.99 13.17 -5.29
C PHE A 113 20.66 13.93 -6.45
N ASP A 114 21.08 13.23 -7.50
CA ASP A 114 21.71 13.83 -8.68
C ASP A 114 20.78 14.83 -9.37
N VAL A 115 19.51 14.46 -9.59
CA VAL A 115 18.48 15.35 -10.17
C VAL A 115 18.25 16.57 -9.28
N SER A 116 18.19 16.41 -7.95
CA SER A 116 18.04 17.53 -7.01
C SER A 116 19.23 18.51 -7.05
N MET A 117 20.41 18.04 -7.46
CA MET A 117 21.62 18.85 -7.63
C MET A 117 21.73 19.48 -9.02
N GLY A 118 20.72 19.32 -9.87
CA GLY A 118 20.67 19.90 -11.22
C GLY A 118 21.34 19.06 -12.30
N ALA A 119 21.60 17.77 -12.04
CA ALA A 119 22.03 16.87 -13.09
C ALA A 119 20.95 16.79 -14.19
N LYS A 120 21.38 16.71 -15.45
CA LYS A 120 20.45 16.51 -16.57
C LYS A 120 19.82 15.12 -16.44
N SER A 121 18.52 15.10 -16.18
CA SER A 121 17.75 13.87 -16.17
C SER A 121 17.64 13.27 -17.57
N ARG A 122 17.76 11.95 -17.67
CA ARG A 122 17.49 11.24 -18.92
C ARG A 122 16.01 10.91 -19.01
N SER A 123 15.52 10.85 -20.24
CA SER A 123 14.17 10.41 -20.53
C SER A 123 14.18 8.93 -20.88
N THR A 124 13.33 8.14 -20.24
CA THR A 124 13.23 6.69 -20.45
C THR A 124 11.80 6.29 -20.83
N PRO A 125 11.59 5.27 -21.68
CA PRO A 125 10.26 4.69 -21.86
C PRO A 125 9.72 4.21 -20.52
N ILE A 126 8.43 4.41 -20.25
CA ILE A 126 7.81 3.93 -19.01
C ILE A 126 8.00 2.40 -18.92
N PRO A 127 8.64 1.88 -17.85
CA PRO A 127 8.76 0.45 -17.64
C PRO A 127 7.36 -0.20 -17.59
N GLN A 128 7.20 -1.39 -18.14
CA GLN A 128 5.98 -2.18 -18.08
C GLN A 128 5.46 -2.30 -16.64
N ALA A 129 6.38 -2.39 -15.68
CA ALA A 129 6.08 -2.42 -14.25
C ALA A 129 5.31 -1.21 -13.70
N PHE A 130 5.46 -0.06 -14.35
CA PHE A 130 4.78 1.19 -14.01
C PHE A 130 3.78 1.62 -15.08
N SER A 131 3.72 0.88 -16.19
CA SER A 131 2.81 1.15 -17.28
C SER A 131 1.38 0.82 -16.86
N LEU A 132 0.46 1.73 -17.17
CA LEU A 132 -0.96 1.47 -17.03
C LEU A 132 -1.46 0.65 -18.22
N GLU A 133 -2.00 -0.54 -17.96
CA GLU A 133 -3.20 -0.98 -18.70
C GLU A 133 -4.48 -0.32 -18.12
N PHE A 134 -4.40 0.40 -16.99
CA PHE A 134 -5.55 1.08 -16.32
C PHE A 134 -6.20 2.18 -17.18
N ALA A 135 -5.41 2.95 -17.93
CA ALA A 135 -5.92 3.91 -18.91
C ALA A 135 -6.45 3.23 -20.18
N GLU A 136 -5.99 2.02 -20.52
CA GLU A 136 -6.59 1.24 -21.61
C GLU A 136 -7.97 0.70 -21.19
N TYR A 137 -8.14 0.24 -19.95
CA TYR A 137 -9.41 -0.27 -19.43
C TYR A 137 -10.49 0.81 -19.30
N THR A 138 -10.15 1.99 -18.74
CA THR A 138 -11.11 3.10 -18.66
C THR A 138 -11.42 3.71 -20.03
N ARG A 139 -10.46 3.77 -20.97
CA ARG A 139 -10.69 4.32 -22.32
C ARG A 139 -11.38 3.35 -23.27
N ALA A 140 -11.21 2.02 -23.10
CA ALA A 140 -11.98 1.03 -23.86
C ALA A 140 -13.50 1.19 -23.65
N SER A 141 -13.90 1.71 -22.49
CA SER A 141 -15.28 2.04 -22.14
C SER A 141 -15.77 3.40 -22.69
N MET A 142 -14.90 4.22 -23.29
CA MET A 142 -15.23 5.58 -23.77
C MET A 142 -15.63 5.66 -25.26
N GLY A 143 -15.91 4.52 -25.90
CA GLY A 143 -16.54 4.45 -27.21
C GLY A 143 -15.62 4.10 -28.38
N PRO A 144 -16.20 3.75 -29.55
CA PRO A 144 -15.46 3.26 -30.70
C PRO A 144 -14.81 4.43 -31.44
N GLY A 145 -13.50 4.63 -31.26
CA GLY A 145 -12.79 5.57 -32.16
C GLY A 145 -11.42 6.08 -31.76
N LYS A 146 -10.94 5.93 -30.51
CA LYS A 146 -9.62 6.49 -30.11
C LYS A 146 -8.85 5.63 -29.12
N ALA A 147 -8.41 4.44 -29.56
CA ALA A 147 -7.41 3.65 -28.85
C ALA A 147 -6.03 3.81 -29.52
N LYS A 148 -5.51 5.04 -29.62
CA LYS A 148 -4.09 5.21 -29.94
C LYS A 148 -3.33 5.11 -28.61
N ARG A 149 -2.53 4.05 -28.44
CA ARG A 149 -1.60 3.92 -27.31
C ARG A 149 -0.77 5.20 -27.22
N GLU A 150 -0.96 5.96 -26.15
CA GLU A 150 -0.08 7.08 -25.85
C GLU A 150 1.25 6.47 -25.39
N ILE A 151 2.30 6.72 -26.17
CA ILE A 151 3.66 6.33 -25.80
C ILE A 151 4.21 7.46 -24.94
N PHE A 152 4.33 7.21 -23.65
CA PHE A 152 4.92 8.13 -22.70
C PHE A 152 6.40 7.80 -22.50
N VAL A 153 7.19 8.85 -22.30
CA VAL A 153 8.53 8.75 -21.71
C VAL A 153 8.51 9.51 -20.39
N ILE A 154 9.21 8.99 -19.39
CA ILE A 154 9.32 9.59 -18.06
C ILE A 154 10.76 10.00 -17.79
N ASP A 155 10.88 11.14 -17.13
CA ASP A 155 12.09 11.61 -16.45
C ASP A 155 12.58 10.55 -15.45
N GLU A 156 13.89 10.28 -15.40
CA GLU A 156 14.52 9.38 -14.42
C GLU A 156 14.17 9.72 -12.96
N GLY A 157 13.95 11.00 -12.63
CA GLY A 157 13.45 11.44 -11.33
C GLY A 157 12.03 10.94 -11.03
N VAL A 158 11.15 10.92 -12.03
CA VAL A 158 9.80 10.33 -11.90
C VAL A 158 9.90 8.82 -11.68
N LEU A 159 10.74 8.15 -12.46
CA LEU A 159 11.00 6.71 -12.28
C LEU A 159 11.53 6.40 -10.87
N ALA A 160 12.49 7.19 -10.40
CA ALA A 160 13.08 7.02 -9.07
C ALA A 160 12.06 7.24 -7.95
N LEU A 161 11.20 8.28 -8.04
CA LEU A 161 10.09 8.47 -7.10
C LEU A 161 9.14 7.27 -7.11
N ALA A 162 8.78 6.76 -8.30
CA ALA A 162 7.89 5.61 -8.42
C ALA A 162 8.49 4.32 -7.82
N LEU A 163 9.79 4.08 -8.03
CA LEU A 163 10.50 2.96 -7.41
C LEU A 163 10.49 3.05 -5.88
N ILE A 164 10.77 4.23 -5.33
CA ILE A 164 10.73 4.46 -3.88
C ILE A 164 9.32 4.28 -3.33
N GLY A 165 8.31 4.82 -4.01
CA GLY A 165 6.91 4.65 -3.63
C GLY A 165 6.46 3.19 -3.63
N ALA A 166 6.86 2.44 -4.65
CA ALA A 166 6.60 1.00 -4.73
C ALA A 166 7.26 0.25 -3.58
N TYR A 167 8.50 0.60 -3.23
CA TYR A 167 9.19 0.01 -2.09
C TYR A 167 8.46 0.29 -0.77
N LEU A 168 8.11 1.56 -0.53
CA LEU A 168 7.46 1.99 0.70
C LEU A 168 6.08 1.36 0.88
N SER A 169 5.31 1.18 -0.20
CA SER A 169 3.95 0.61 -0.16
C SER A 169 3.88 -0.91 -0.29
N ARG A 170 4.93 -1.59 -0.80
CA ARG A 170 4.91 -3.05 -1.01
C ARG A 170 4.67 -3.81 0.29
N SER A 171 3.57 -4.55 0.36
CA SER A 171 3.18 -5.38 1.51
C SER A 171 3.52 -6.87 1.37
N TYR A 172 3.39 -7.44 0.16
CA TYR A 172 3.71 -8.85 -0.09
C TYR A 172 4.13 -9.08 -1.54
N ALA A 173 4.80 -10.20 -1.78
CA ALA A 173 5.01 -10.78 -3.10
C ALA A 173 4.99 -12.31 -2.98
N VAL A 174 4.07 -12.98 -3.69
CA VAL A 174 3.85 -14.43 -3.66
C VAL A 174 3.46 -14.88 -5.06
N ASP A 175 4.12 -15.92 -5.59
CA ASP A 175 3.77 -16.59 -6.86
C ASP A 175 3.39 -15.62 -7.99
N ASP A 176 4.27 -14.66 -8.28
CA ASP A 176 4.09 -13.61 -9.30
C ASP A 176 3.02 -12.53 -9.01
N GLU A 177 2.31 -12.59 -7.89
CA GLU A 177 1.45 -11.53 -7.39
C GLU A 177 2.21 -10.60 -6.44
N TYR A 178 2.06 -9.30 -6.65
CA TYR A 178 2.58 -8.24 -5.80
C TYR A 178 1.42 -7.42 -5.25
N GLY A 179 1.44 -7.18 -3.94
CA GLY A 179 0.44 -6.37 -3.27
C GLY A 179 1.04 -5.14 -2.61
N TYR A 180 0.42 -3.99 -2.84
CA TYR A 180 0.80 -2.69 -2.32
C TYR A 180 -0.34 -2.12 -1.50
N ILE A 181 0.01 -1.47 -0.40
CA ILE A 181 -0.94 -0.74 0.44
C ILE A 181 -0.39 0.65 0.74
N PHE A 182 -1.30 1.63 0.72
CA PHE A 182 -1.02 2.98 1.17
C PHE A 182 -2.18 3.50 2.01
N ILE A 183 -1.87 4.01 3.20
CA ILE A 183 -2.82 4.69 4.07
C ILE A 183 -2.60 6.19 3.92
N ASP A 184 -3.50 6.82 3.16
CA ASP A 184 -3.53 8.28 2.98
C ASP A 184 -4.28 8.91 4.15
N ILE A 185 -3.63 9.84 4.85
CA ILE A 185 -4.18 10.52 6.02
C ILE A 185 -4.04 12.02 5.80
N VAL A 186 -5.17 12.72 5.80
CA VAL A 186 -5.25 14.18 5.64
C VAL A 186 -5.85 14.81 6.89
N PRO A 187 -5.31 15.93 7.39
CA PRO A 187 -4.09 16.60 6.92
C PRO A 187 -2.80 15.89 7.39
N TYR A 188 -1.84 15.73 6.46
CA TYR A 188 -0.56 15.03 6.67
C TYR A 188 0.37 15.75 7.67
N THR A 189 0.15 17.05 7.86
CA THR A 189 0.95 17.94 8.69
C THR A 189 0.83 17.65 10.18
N LEU A 190 -0.16 16.88 10.62
CA LEU A 190 -0.42 16.65 12.04
C LEU A 190 0.56 15.65 12.70
N ALA A 191 1.18 14.73 11.95
CA ALA A 191 2.32 13.91 12.42
C ALA A 191 2.85 12.93 11.35
N LEU A 192 3.80 13.36 10.51
CA LEU A 192 4.42 12.52 9.49
C LEU A 192 4.93 11.17 10.03
N ASP A 193 5.61 11.16 11.18
CA ASP A 193 6.11 9.92 11.79
C ASP A 193 4.99 8.98 12.23
N SER A 194 3.84 9.51 12.65
CA SER A 194 2.69 8.69 13.00
C SER A 194 2.00 8.12 11.76
N VAL A 195 1.98 8.86 10.65
CA VAL A 195 1.50 8.37 9.34
C VAL A 195 2.43 7.27 8.79
N LYS A 196 3.76 7.46 8.87
CA LYS A 196 4.75 6.42 8.54
C LYS A 196 4.53 5.17 9.37
N LYS A 197 4.35 5.34 10.69
CA LYS A 197 4.07 4.23 11.62
C LYS A 197 2.77 3.50 11.25
N ALA A 198 1.70 4.21 10.94
CA ALA A 198 0.43 3.62 10.52
C ALA A 198 0.61 2.76 9.26
N ASN A 199 1.31 3.28 8.25
CA ASN A 199 1.61 2.54 7.01
C ASN A 199 2.46 1.28 7.27
N LEU A 200 3.52 1.38 8.09
CA LEU A 200 4.36 0.24 8.47
C LEU A 200 3.57 -0.85 9.21
N MET A 201 2.75 -0.46 10.18
CA MET A 201 1.90 -1.39 10.93
C MET A 201 0.85 -2.05 10.02
N SER A 202 0.27 -1.28 9.09
CA SER A 202 -0.71 -1.77 8.12
C SER A 202 -0.12 -2.79 7.14
N LYS A 203 1.12 -2.58 6.69
CA LYS A 203 1.85 -3.57 5.87
C LYS A 203 2.03 -4.90 6.59
N ALA A 204 2.40 -4.87 7.87
CA ALA A 204 2.55 -6.08 8.68
C ALA A 204 1.22 -6.85 8.81
N ILE A 205 0.10 -6.14 8.92
CA ILE A 205 -1.24 -6.73 8.92
C ILE A 205 -1.52 -7.42 7.58
N VAL A 206 -1.37 -6.71 6.46
CA VAL A 206 -1.65 -7.28 5.13
C VAL A 206 -0.78 -8.51 4.88
N GLN A 207 0.51 -8.45 5.22
CA GLN A 207 1.43 -9.58 5.07
C GLN A 207 1.00 -10.80 5.90
N SER A 208 0.63 -10.60 7.16
CA SER A 208 0.21 -11.70 8.04
C SER A 208 -1.11 -12.32 7.58
N VAL A 209 -2.08 -11.51 7.18
CA VAL A 209 -3.40 -12.01 6.75
C VAL A 209 -3.30 -12.69 5.39
N LYS A 210 -2.56 -12.12 4.43
CA LYS A 210 -2.34 -12.74 3.12
C LYS A 210 -1.51 -14.02 3.18
N GLY A 211 -0.49 -14.07 4.02
CA GLY A 211 0.34 -15.26 4.18
C GLY A 211 -0.39 -16.46 4.79
N ASN A 212 -1.61 -16.27 5.29
CA ASN A 212 -2.42 -17.30 5.95
C ASN A 212 -3.87 -17.32 5.42
N ASP A 213 -4.12 -16.81 4.21
CA ASP A 213 -5.42 -16.84 3.54
C ASP A 213 -6.61 -16.27 4.34
N GLY A 214 -6.38 -15.18 5.08
CA GLY A 214 -7.45 -14.45 5.75
C GLY A 214 -8.20 -13.47 4.84
N SER A 215 -9.39 -13.04 5.26
CA SER A 215 -10.26 -12.21 4.42
C SER A 215 -9.85 -10.73 4.36
N ILE A 216 -10.40 -10.01 3.38
CA ILE A 216 -10.23 -8.55 3.28
C ILE A 216 -10.83 -7.81 4.48
N ASN A 217 -11.91 -8.33 5.07
CA ASN A 217 -12.54 -7.73 6.25
C ASN A 217 -11.56 -7.70 7.43
N VAL A 218 -10.80 -8.78 7.60
CA VAL A 218 -9.76 -8.87 8.63
C VAL A 218 -8.65 -7.85 8.37
N MET A 219 -8.21 -7.69 7.12
CA MET A 219 -7.22 -6.66 6.78
C MET A 219 -7.75 -5.26 7.14
N ILE A 220 -8.96 -4.92 6.72
CA ILE A 220 -9.61 -3.63 6.97
C ILE A 220 -9.69 -3.33 8.47
N LEU A 221 -10.13 -4.31 9.28
CA LEU A 221 -10.20 -4.16 10.73
C LEU A 221 -8.80 -3.99 11.34
N GLY A 222 -7.82 -4.82 10.94
CA GLY A 222 -6.46 -4.76 11.46
C GLY A 222 -5.74 -3.46 11.13
N ILE A 223 -5.95 -2.92 9.93
CA ILE A 223 -5.46 -1.62 9.49
C ILE A 223 -6.11 -0.50 10.30
N SER A 224 -7.42 -0.57 10.53
CA SER A 224 -8.13 0.39 11.39
C SER A 224 -7.55 0.41 12.81
N ALA A 225 -7.22 -0.75 13.37
CA ALA A 225 -6.54 -0.84 14.65
C ALA A 225 -5.11 -0.26 14.62
N ALA A 226 -4.34 -0.53 13.55
CA ALA A 226 -3.02 0.05 13.35
C ALA A 226 -3.06 1.59 13.30
N ILE A 227 -4.05 2.15 12.60
CA ILE A 227 -4.31 3.59 12.52
C ILE A 227 -4.57 4.15 13.93
N VAL A 228 -5.48 3.56 14.69
CA VAL A 228 -5.78 4.03 16.06
C VAL A 228 -4.53 4.00 16.95
N LEU A 229 -3.72 2.95 16.88
CA LEU A 229 -2.49 2.85 17.68
C LEU A 229 -1.39 3.84 17.26
N ALA A 230 -1.37 4.24 15.99
CA ALA A 230 -0.36 5.15 15.45
C ALA A 230 -0.77 6.62 15.61
N ILE A 231 -2.00 6.97 15.24
CA ILE A 231 -2.49 8.36 15.15
C ILE A 231 -3.69 8.64 16.06
N GLY A 232 -4.05 7.75 16.99
CA GLY A 232 -5.24 7.87 17.84
C GLY A 232 -5.40 9.23 18.53
N LYS A 233 -4.28 9.84 18.97
CA LYS A 233 -4.28 11.17 19.59
C LYS A 233 -4.70 12.31 18.65
N PHE A 234 -4.51 12.14 17.34
CA PHE A 234 -4.85 13.12 16.30
C PHE A 234 -6.19 12.85 15.62
N MET A 235 -6.85 11.72 15.92
CA MET A 235 -8.12 11.34 15.29
C MET A 235 -9.20 12.42 15.45
N ARG A 236 -9.21 13.14 16.58
CA ARG A 236 -10.17 14.24 16.80
C ARG A 236 -9.90 15.41 15.86
N ASP A 237 -8.64 15.76 15.65
CA ASP A 237 -8.24 16.90 14.82
C ASP A 237 -8.43 16.61 13.34
N ILE A 238 -8.13 15.39 12.90
CA ILE A 238 -8.43 14.91 11.54
C ILE A 238 -9.92 15.07 11.24
N VAL A 239 -10.78 14.65 12.16
CA VAL A 239 -12.24 14.73 11.97
C VAL A 239 -12.75 16.16 11.96
N ARG A 240 -12.14 17.07 12.75
CA ARG A 240 -12.53 18.48 12.82
C ARG A 240 -12.08 19.29 11.60
N SER A 241 -11.05 18.83 10.90
CA SER A 241 -10.48 19.49 9.73
C SER A 241 -11.05 18.95 8.41
N ASP A 242 -12.17 18.23 8.47
CA ASP A 242 -12.75 17.51 7.31
C ASP A 242 -11.73 16.62 6.59
N GLY A 243 -10.77 16.10 7.36
CA GLY A 243 -9.73 15.22 6.88
C GLY A 243 -10.24 13.81 6.58
N HIS A 244 -9.47 13.06 5.80
CA HIS A 244 -9.77 11.68 5.42
C HIS A 244 -8.70 10.68 5.89
N ILE A 245 -9.12 9.42 6.07
CA ILE A 245 -8.22 8.29 6.27
C ILE A 245 -8.64 7.19 5.29
N VAL A 246 -7.92 7.07 4.19
CA VAL A 246 -8.25 6.16 3.10
C VAL A 246 -7.13 5.13 2.93
N ALA A 247 -7.48 3.86 2.97
CA ALA A 247 -6.59 2.79 2.55
C ALA A 247 -6.77 2.50 1.06
N SER A 248 -5.68 2.57 0.30
CA SER A 248 -5.62 2.13 -1.09
C SER A 248 -4.89 0.80 -1.17
N PHE A 249 -5.50 -0.18 -1.83
CA PHE A 249 -4.93 -1.49 -2.10
C PHE A 249 -4.72 -1.66 -3.59
N LEU A 250 -3.49 -1.94 -4.00
CA LEU A 250 -3.16 -2.26 -5.39
C LEU A 250 -2.61 -3.69 -5.44
N ARG A 251 -3.17 -4.51 -6.31
CA ARG A 251 -2.68 -5.86 -6.60
C ARG A 251 -2.29 -5.95 -8.07
N THR A 252 -1.07 -6.39 -8.32
CA THR A 252 -0.56 -6.63 -9.67
C THR A 252 -0.09 -8.06 -9.80
N THR A 253 -0.27 -8.67 -10.97
CA THR A 253 0.28 -9.99 -11.28
C THR A 253 1.19 -9.90 -12.49
N ARG A 254 2.32 -10.60 -12.42
CA ARG A 254 3.23 -10.75 -13.54
C ARG A 254 2.77 -11.92 -14.40
N THR A 255 2.59 -11.65 -15.69
CA THR A 255 2.55 -12.67 -16.75
C THR A 255 3.90 -12.66 -17.47
N ARG A 256 4.15 -13.65 -18.34
CA ARG A 256 5.45 -13.81 -19.05
C ARG A 256 6.03 -12.49 -19.59
N ASN A 257 5.21 -11.69 -20.28
CA ASN A 257 5.67 -10.47 -20.96
C ASN A 257 4.90 -9.20 -20.54
N ARG A 258 4.01 -9.28 -19.54
CA ARG A 258 3.14 -8.15 -19.14
C ARG A 258 2.86 -8.16 -17.66
N ILE A 259 2.50 -7.01 -17.12
CA ILE A 259 2.05 -6.84 -15.74
C ILE A 259 0.59 -6.39 -15.79
N LEU A 260 -0.27 -7.13 -15.11
CA LEU A 260 -1.71 -6.90 -15.08
C LEU A 260 -2.12 -6.38 -13.71
N ILE A 261 -3.05 -5.44 -13.66
CA ILE A 261 -3.69 -5.02 -12.41
C ILE A 261 -4.80 -6.01 -12.11
N LYS A 262 -4.64 -6.77 -11.01
CA LYS A 262 -5.63 -7.75 -10.53
C LYS A 262 -6.77 -7.07 -9.77
N GLY A 263 -6.47 -5.91 -9.15
CA GLY A 263 -7.47 -5.10 -8.46
C GLY A 263 -6.87 -3.81 -7.90
N TYR A 264 -7.70 -2.78 -7.84
CA TYR A 264 -7.42 -1.53 -7.16
C TYR A 264 -8.66 -1.14 -6.35
N ASP A 265 -8.53 -1.15 -5.03
CA ASP A 265 -9.64 -0.96 -4.10
C ASP A 265 -9.28 0.18 -3.13
N THR A 266 -10.24 1.07 -2.85
CA THR A 266 -10.08 2.13 -1.85
C THR A 266 -11.14 2.00 -0.77
N VAL A 267 -10.76 2.22 0.50
CA VAL A 267 -11.64 2.06 1.65
C VAL A 267 -11.44 3.22 2.62
N ASP A 268 -12.52 3.92 2.97
CA ASP A 268 -12.52 4.90 4.07
C ASP A 268 -12.56 4.15 5.41
N LEU A 269 -11.55 4.43 6.25
CA LEU A 269 -11.35 3.76 7.53
C LEU A 269 -11.67 4.64 8.74
N ILE A 270 -12.08 5.90 8.55
CA ILE A 270 -12.31 6.83 9.68
C ILE A 270 -13.32 6.27 10.66
N GLN A 271 -14.46 5.80 10.15
CA GLN A 271 -15.57 5.36 11.00
C GLN A 271 -15.24 4.06 11.73
N LEU A 272 -14.58 3.12 11.06
CA LEU A 272 -14.14 1.89 11.70
C LEU A 272 -13.06 2.15 12.74
N ALA A 273 -12.07 2.99 12.43
CA ALA A 273 -11.05 3.41 13.39
C ALA A 273 -11.66 4.09 14.62
N LYS A 274 -12.70 4.93 14.45
CA LYS A 274 -13.44 5.51 15.59
C LYS A 274 -14.08 4.45 16.48
N ILE A 275 -14.72 3.44 15.90
CA ILE A 275 -15.36 2.34 16.64
C ILE A 275 -14.32 1.54 17.40
N VAL A 276 -13.23 1.14 16.74
CA VAL A 276 -12.13 0.39 17.33
C VAL A 276 -11.45 1.17 18.47
N GLY A 277 -11.29 2.49 18.28
CA GLY A 277 -10.74 3.39 19.29
C GLY A 277 -11.66 3.59 20.48
N ARG A 278 -12.95 3.87 20.25
CA ARG A 278 -13.96 4.03 21.32
C ARG A 278 -14.15 2.75 22.13
N GLY A 279 -14.13 1.60 21.46
CA GLY A 279 -14.22 0.30 22.14
C GLY A 279 -12.97 -0.05 22.96
N GLY A 280 -11.88 0.72 22.83
CA GLY A 280 -10.63 0.43 23.53
C GLY A 280 -9.94 -0.87 23.10
N ILE A 281 -10.32 -1.42 21.94
CA ILE A 281 -9.88 -2.76 21.48
C ILE A 281 -8.73 -2.71 20.46
N ALA A 282 -8.25 -1.52 20.08
CA ALA A 282 -7.24 -1.37 19.03
C ALA A 282 -5.99 -2.24 19.25
N LYS A 283 -5.46 -2.29 20.48
CA LYS A 283 -4.27 -3.10 20.79
C LYS A 283 -4.57 -4.60 20.64
N ALA A 284 -5.69 -5.07 21.18
CA ALA A 284 -6.12 -6.46 21.07
C ALA A 284 -6.33 -6.89 19.63
N VAL A 285 -7.08 -6.11 18.84
CA VAL A 285 -7.33 -6.35 17.41
C VAL A 285 -6.02 -6.40 16.63
N TYR A 286 -5.15 -5.40 16.81
CA TYR A 286 -3.88 -5.35 16.09
C TYR A 286 -2.98 -6.53 16.45
N SER A 287 -2.83 -6.84 17.74
CA SER A 287 -2.04 -7.99 18.20
C SER A 287 -2.56 -9.31 17.64
N MET A 288 -3.88 -9.46 17.63
CA MET A 288 -4.54 -10.66 17.14
C MET A 288 -4.33 -10.85 15.64
N ILE A 289 -4.56 -9.80 14.84
CA ILE A 289 -4.50 -9.87 13.38
C ILE A 289 -3.08 -9.85 12.84
N ARG A 290 -2.14 -9.16 13.50
CA ARG A 290 -0.70 -9.18 13.11
C ARG A 290 -0.09 -10.58 13.23
N LYS A 291 -0.69 -11.42 14.09
CA LYS A 291 -0.36 -12.82 14.23
C LYS A 291 -1.55 -13.67 13.80
N TYR A 292 -2.04 -13.40 12.60
CA TYR A 292 -3.17 -14.15 12.07
C TYR A 292 -2.85 -15.65 12.11
N PRO A 293 -3.73 -16.51 12.67
CA PRO A 293 -3.38 -17.89 12.97
C PRO A 293 -3.22 -18.75 11.73
N LEU A 294 -2.40 -19.81 11.85
CA LEU A 294 -2.27 -20.88 10.85
C LEU A 294 -3.58 -21.66 10.71
N GLU A 295 -3.72 -22.40 9.60
CA GLU A 295 -4.90 -23.26 9.31
C GLU A 295 -5.28 -24.22 10.42
N LYS A 296 -4.33 -24.69 11.24
CA LYS A 296 -4.64 -25.60 12.34
C LYS A 296 -5.43 -24.98 13.51
N TYR A 297 -5.50 -23.65 13.63
CA TYR A 297 -6.24 -22.94 14.70
C TYR A 297 -7.57 -22.38 14.18
N ASN A 298 -8.50 -23.28 13.86
CA ASN A 298 -9.71 -22.94 13.13
C ASN A 298 -10.67 -22.08 13.95
N SER A 299 -10.81 -22.37 15.24
CA SER A 299 -11.72 -21.63 16.12
C SER A 299 -11.25 -20.18 16.32
N LEU A 300 -9.94 -19.98 16.47
CA LEU A 300 -9.33 -18.66 16.57
C LEU A 300 -9.40 -17.88 15.27
N ARG A 301 -9.12 -18.50 14.13
CA ARG A 301 -9.33 -17.86 12.80
C ARG A 301 -10.77 -17.42 12.64
N ARG A 302 -11.72 -18.31 12.94
CA ARG A 302 -13.15 -18.02 12.85
C ARG A 302 -13.56 -16.87 13.75
N PHE A 303 -13.03 -16.80 14.98
CA PHE A 303 -13.27 -15.67 15.87
C PHE A 303 -12.80 -14.34 15.27
N ILE A 304 -11.60 -14.31 14.67
CA ILE A 304 -11.05 -13.11 14.02
C ILE A 304 -11.93 -12.69 12.83
N GLU A 305 -12.32 -13.64 11.99
CA GLU A 305 -13.18 -13.39 10.82
C GLU A 305 -14.56 -12.87 11.23
N VAL A 306 -15.19 -13.51 12.22
CA VAL A 306 -16.49 -13.10 12.78
C VAL A 306 -16.38 -11.70 13.39
N THR A 307 -15.31 -11.43 14.14
CA THR A 307 -15.06 -10.11 14.75
C THR A 307 -14.93 -9.03 13.68
N ALA A 308 -14.14 -9.28 12.64
CA ALA A 308 -13.96 -8.35 11.54
C ALA A 308 -15.28 -8.05 10.81
N LEU A 309 -16.00 -9.09 10.42
CA LEU A 309 -17.28 -8.95 9.73
C LEU A 309 -18.30 -8.18 10.58
N ASN A 310 -18.41 -8.52 11.87
CA ASN A 310 -19.43 -7.94 12.73
C ASN A 310 -19.12 -6.51 13.18
N LEU A 311 -17.85 -6.14 13.36
CA LEU A 311 -17.50 -4.73 13.60
C LEU A 311 -17.78 -3.86 12.37
N ILE A 312 -17.53 -4.38 11.16
CA ILE A 312 -17.88 -3.69 9.91
C ILE A 312 -19.40 -3.57 9.76
N LYS A 313 -20.16 -4.65 10.02
CA LYS A 313 -21.64 -4.59 10.01
C LYS A 313 -22.16 -3.61 11.07
N PHE A 314 -21.58 -3.60 12.26
CA PHE A 314 -21.94 -2.66 13.32
C PHE A 314 -21.66 -1.21 12.91
N GLN A 315 -20.54 -0.94 12.24
CA GLN A 315 -20.24 0.38 11.68
C GLN A 315 -21.34 0.87 10.74
N THR A 316 -21.80 0.01 9.83
CA THR A 316 -22.75 0.38 8.78
C THR A 316 -24.19 0.42 9.31
N LEU A 317 -24.59 -0.59 10.10
CA LEU A 317 -26.00 -0.82 10.46
C LEU A 317 -26.33 -0.37 11.89
N ARG A 318 -25.32 -0.11 12.73
CA ARG A 318 -25.47 0.36 14.13
C ARG A 318 -26.36 -0.53 15.00
N LYS A 319 -26.47 -1.82 14.69
CA LYS A 319 -27.28 -2.78 15.46
C LYS A 319 -26.45 -3.50 16.53
N PRO A 320 -26.79 -3.41 17.83
CA PRO A 320 -26.06 -4.07 18.92
C PRO A 320 -25.87 -5.57 18.76
N GLN A 321 -26.79 -6.25 18.07
CA GLN A 321 -26.72 -7.69 17.77
C GLN A 321 -25.37 -8.13 17.22
N TYR A 322 -24.72 -7.30 16.38
CA TYR A 322 -23.41 -7.64 15.81
C TYR A 322 -22.30 -7.61 16.85
N ILE A 323 -22.40 -6.78 17.88
CA ILE A 323 -21.46 -6.80 19.02
C ILE A 323 -21.71 -8.04 19.89
N TYR A 324 -22.97 -8.39 20.15
CA TYR A 324 -23.31 -9.61 20.90
C TYR A 324 -22.80 -10.89 20.23
N GLU A 325 -22.80 -10.96 18.90
CA GLU A 325 -22.23 -12.10 18.16
C GLU A 325 -20.73 -12.29 18.43
N ILE A 326 -19.98 -11.19 18.63
CA ILE A 326 -18.55 -11.22 18.97
C ILE A 326 -18.37 -11.73 20.41
N LEU A 327 -19.12 -11.13 21.35
CA LEU A 327 -19.05 -11.47 22.77
C LEU A 327 -19.42 -12.93 23.04
N ARG A 328 -20.46 -13.44 22.36
CA ARG A 328 -20.87 -14.85 22.45
C ARG A 328 -19.75 -15.80 22.03
N PHE A 329 -18.92 -15.42 21.06
CA PHE A 329 -17.84 -16.27 20.58
C PHE A 329 -16.73 -16.44 21.64
N LEU A 330 -16.53 -15.45 22.53
CA LEU A 330 -15.54 -15.48 23.60
C LEU A 330 -15.81 -16.56 24.67
N THR A 331 -17.03 -17.08 24.74
CA THR A 331 -17.41 -18.14 25.69
C THR A 331 -17.04 -19.54 25.21
N SER A 332 -16.46 -19.69 24.01
CA SER A 332 -16.03 -21.00 23.49
C SER A 332 -14.77 -21.50 24.18
N ASP A 333 -14.82 -22.70 24.78
CA ASP A 333 -13.65 -23.33 25.40
C ASP A 333 -12.57 -23.67 24.37
N GLU A 334 -12.96 -24.09 23.17
CA GLU A 334 -12.04 -24.40 22.07
C GLU A 334 -11.26 -23.15 21.66
N LEU A 335 -11.94 -22.02 21.48
CA LEU A 335 -11.29 -20.73 21.24
C LEU A 335 -10.31 -20.38 22.36
N ASN A 336 -10.72 -20.57 23.61
CA ASN A 336 -9.89 -20.22 24.76
C ASN A 336 -8.63 -21.09 24.84
N ASN A 337 -8.73 -22.37 24.48
CA ASN A 337 -7.60 -23.28 24.43
C ASN A 337 -6.64 -22.91 23.29
N GLU A 338 -7.15 -22.76 22.05
CA GLU A 338 -6.34 -22.33 20.91
C GLU A 338 -5.69 -20.97 21.15
N GLY A 339 -6.43 -20.02 21.72
CA GLY A 339 -5.93 -18.68 22.04
C GLY A 339 -4.77 -18.71 23.02
N ARG A 340 -4.84 -19.54 24.08
CA ARG A 340 -3.75 -19.72 25.06
C ARG A 340 -2.53 -20.38 24.44
N GLU A 341 -2.71 -21.34 23.54
CA GLU A 341 -1.61 -22.00 22.82
C GLU A 341 -0.92 -21.05 21.83
N TRP A 342 -1.70 -20.25 21.09
CA TRP A 342 -1.16 -19.36 20.05
C TRP A 342 -0.55 -18.08 20.62
N TYR A 343 -1.19 -17.47 21.63
CA TYR A 343 -0.75 -16.23 22.27
C TYR A 343 -0.09 -16.48 23.62
N VAL A 344 0.93 -17.35 23.63
CA VAL A 344 1.84 -17.48 24.77
C VAL A 344 2.56 -16.14 24.97
N LYS A 345 2.50 -15.62 26.20
CA LYS A 345 3.10 -14.33 26.54
C LYS A 345 4.60 -14.36 26.24
N LYS A 346 5.00 -13.57 25.25
CA LYS A 346 6.40 -13.21 24.97
C LYS A 346 6.60 -11.74 25.30
N ASP A 347 7.84 -11.36 25.55
CA ASP A 347 8.15 -10.01 25.99
C ASP A 347 7.56 -8.96 25.03
N LYS A 348 6.81 -7.98 25.57
CA LYS A 348 6.10 -6.89 24.86
C LYS A 348 4.86 -7.27 24.04
N GLU A 349 4.36 -8.51 24.11
CA GLU A 349 3.14 -8.95 23.41
C GLU A 349 1.98 -9.21 24.39
N LEU A 350 0.74 -9.03 23.91
CA LEU A 350 -0.45 -9.37 24.69
C LEU A 350 -0.61 -10.88 24.77
N SER A 351 -0.91 -11.36 25.98
CA SER A 351 -1.45 -12.70 26.22
C SER A 351 -2.90 -12.81 25.75
N TRP A 352 -3.37 -14.04 25.55
CA TRP A 352 -4.79 -14.28 25.24
C TRP A 352 -5.74 -13.71 26.30
N VAL A 353 -5.37 -13.77 27.58
CA VAL A 353 -6.20 -13.26 28.68
C VAL A 353 -6.41 -11.74 28.53
N GLU A 354 -5.34 -11.00 28.25
CA GLU A 354 -5.43 -9.55 28.03
C GLU A 354 -6.24 -9.22 26.77
N ILE A 355 -6.05 -9.97 25.67
CA ILE A 355 -6.84 -9.81 24.44
C ILE A 355 -8.33 -9.98 24.75
N ARG A 356 -8.70 -11.07 25.42
CA ARG A 356 -10.09 -11.38 25.77
C ARG A 356 -10.71 -10.31 26.67
N GLU A 357 -10.00 -9.87 27.70
CA GLU A 357 -10.50 -8.85 28.63
C GLU A 357 -10.79 -7.53 27.90
N MET A 358 -9.94 -7.14 26.95
CA MET A 358 -10.19 -5.95 26.13
C MET A 358 -11.45 -6.11 25.27
N PHE A 359 -11.68 -7.29 24.68
CA PHE A 359 -12.88 -7.55 23.89
C PHE A 359 -14.17 -7.56 24.72
N SER A 360 -14.13 -7.97 25.99
CA SER A 360 -15.29 -7.86 26.89
C SER A 360 -15.77 -6.42 27.07
N ARG A 361 -14.89 -5.42 26.85
CA ARG A 361 -15.25 -3.99 26.93
C ARG A 361 -16.08 -3.50 25.75
N LEU A 362 -16.30 -4.34 24.72
CA LEU A 362 -17.16 -3.98 23.59
C LEU A 362 -18.61 -3.72 23.99
N GLU A 363 -19.06 -4.21 25.15
CA GLU A 363 -20.37 -3.86 25.72
C GLU A 363 -20.55 -2.35 25.87
N ASN A 364 -19.46 -1.61 26.11
CA ASN A 364 -19.48 -0.14 26.19
C ASN A 364 -19.82 0.56 24.88
N LEU A 365 -19.83 -0.14 23.74
CA LEU A 365 -20.29 0.40 22.45
C LEU A 365 -21.81 0.25 22.25
N ILE A 366 -22.47 -0.52 23.11
CA ILE A 366 -23.91 -0.78 23.06
C ILE A 366 -24.67 0.24 23.94
N ALA A 367 -24.01 0.75 25.00
CA ALA A 367 -24.47 1.86 25.82
C ALA A 367 -24.31 3.21 25.09
#